data_AF-A0A239LBE2-F1
#
_entry.id   AF-A0A239LBE2-F1
#
_cell.length_a   1.000
_cell.length_b   1.000
_cell.length_c   1.000
_cell.angle_alpha   90.00
_cell.angle_beta   90.00
_cell.angle_gamma   90.00
#
_symmetry.space_group_name_H-M   'P 1'
#
loop_
_entity.id
_entity.type
_entity.pdbx_description
1 polymer ?
#
loop_
_entity_poly.entity_id
_entity_poly.type
_entity_poly.pdbx_seq_one_letter_code
_entity_poly.pdbx_strand_id
1 'polypeptide(L)'
;MSVERPPVSPRASHPSIDALTERERDVVAGLLRGLTNKRIGEELGISHRTVEVHRAHVMRKLGTPTLAALLTAVLPQRNKLSDR
;
A
#
# COMPACT_ATOMS: atom_id res chain seq x y z
N MET A 1 -8.45 -11.80 21.03
CA MET A 1 -7.16 -11.09 21.11
C MET A 1 -6.43 -11.28 19.80
N SER A 2 -5.94 -10.18 19.23
CA SER A 2 -5.42 -10.05 17.87
C SER A 2 -4.37 -11.12 17.50
N VAL A 3 -4.79 -12.10 16.71
CA VAL A 3 -3.96 -12.80 15.71
C VAL A 3 -3.59 -11.74 14.65
N GLU A 4 -2.38 -11.58 14.13
CA GLU A 4 -1.21 -12.45 14.03
C GLU A 4 -0.03 -11.51 13.66
N ARG A 5 1.15 -11.64 14.25
CA ARG A 5 2.39 -11.04 13.71
C ARG A 5 3.28 -12.19 13.26
N PRO A 6 3.42 -12.50 11.97
CA PRO A 6 4.44 -13.42 11.53
C PRO A 6 5.81 -12.70 11.44
N PRO A 7 6.91 -13.43 11.68
CA PRO A 7 8.27 -12.88 11.70
C PRO A 7 8.74 -12.59 10.27
N VAL A 8 9.21 -11.36 10.02
CA VAL A 8 9.84 -10.99 8.76
C VAL A 8 11.18 -11.72 8.61
N SER A 9 11.17 -12.86 7.93
CA SER A 9 12.37 -13.58 7.53
C SER A 9 13.07 -12.86 6.36
N PRO A 10 14.39 -12.60 6.43
CA PRO A 10 15.09 -11.83 5.43
C PRO A 10 15.59 -12.77 4.34
N ARG A 11 14.77 -13.10 3.34
CA ARG A 11 15.25 -13.84 2.15
C ARG A 11 14.37 -13.67 0.92
N ALA A 12 14.06 -12.41 0.62
CA ALA A 12 13.88 -11.85 -0.72
C ALA A 12 13.44 -10.40 -0.50
N SER A 13 14.28 -9.44 -0.86
CA SER A 13 14.11 -8.00 -0.58
C SER A 13 12.98 -7.36 -1.40
N HIS A 14 11.79 -7.96 -1.40
CA HIS A 14 10.60 -7.33 -1.91
C HIS A 14 10.04 -6.41 -0.81
N PRO A 15 9.82 -5.12 -1.08
CA PRO A 15 9.22 -4.22 -0.12
C PRO A 15 7.86 -4.80 0.31
N SER A 16 7.81 -5.28 1.55
CA SER A 16 6.68 -6.09 2.02
C SER A 16 5.56 -5.16 2.46
N ILE A 17 4.45 -5.22 1.74
CA ILE A 17 3.20 -4.49 2.02
C ILE A 17 2.67 -4.84 3.43
N ASP A 18 3.07 -5.98 3.99
CA ASP A 18 2.82 -6.38 5.38
C ASP A 18 3.30 -5.37 6.43
N ALA A 19 4.31 -4.55 6.09
CA ALA A 19 4.75 -3.47 6.97
C ALA A 19 3.78 -2.27 6.97
N LEU A 20 2.87 -2.17 5.99
CA LEU A 20 1.93 -1.07 5.88
C LEU A 20 0.74 -1.26 6.83
N THR A 21 0.27 -0.16 7.39
CA THR A 21 -0.99 -0.11 8.13
C THR A 21 -2.17 -0.34 7.18
N GLU A 22 -3.33 -0.72 7.72
CA GLU A 22 -4.55 -0.97 6.93
C GLU A 22 -4.91 0.20 6.00
N ARG A 23 -4.87 1.44 6.52
CA ARG A 23 -5.13 2.66 5.74
C ARG A 23 -4.12 2.89 4.61
N GLU A 24 -2.86 2.57 4.85
CA GLU A 24 -1.80 2.66 3.84
C GLU A 24 -2.01 1.61 2.74
N ARG A 25 -2.42 0.39 3.11
CA ARG A 25 -2.78 -0.67 2.16
C ARG A 25 -3.98 -0.28 1.32
N ASP A 26 -5.00 0.33 1.91
CA ASP A 26 -6.18 0.76 1.18
C ASP A 26 -5.86 1.85 0.14
N VAL A 27 -5.01 2.82 0.51
CA VAL A 27 -4.54 3.85 -0.43
C VAL A 27 -3.80 3.21 -1.60
N VAL A 28 -2.90 2.27 -1.31
CA VAL A 28 -2.15 1.53 -2.34
C VAL A 28 -3.07 0.67 -3.20
N ALA A 29 -4.07 0.01 -2.61
CA ALA A 29 -5.07 -0.79 -3.33
C ALA A 29 -5.89 0.07 -4.30
N GLY A 30 -6.28 1.28 -3.87
CA GLY A 30 -6.95 2.24 -4.75
C GLY A 30 -6.06 2.69 -5.91
N LEU A 31 -4.77 2.94 -5.65
CA LEU A 31 -3.80 3.27 -6.72
C LEU A 31 -3.63 2.11 -7.70
N LEU A 32 -3.60 0.87 -7.23
CA LEU A 32 -3.53 -0.32 -8.09
C LEU A 32 -4.78 -0.50 -8.97
N ARG A 33 -5.94 -0.10 -8.47
CA ARG A 33 -7.19 -0.07 -9.24
C ARG A 33 -7.18 1.00 -10.34
N GLY A 34 -6.15 1.84 -10.40
CA GLY A 34 -6.08 2.98 -11.31
C GLY A 34 -6.93 4.17 -10.86
N LEU A 35 -7.36 4.19 -9.59
CA LEU A 35 -8.12 5.31 -9.05
C LEU A 35 -7.21 6.52 -8.86
N THR A 36 -7.76 7.71 -9.07
CA THR A 36 -7.06 8.97 -8.78
C THR A 36 -7.02 9.20 -7.27
N ASN A 37 -6.04 9.96 -6.78
CA ASN A 37 -5.94 10.33 -5.35
C ASN A 37 -7.26 10.90 -4.80
N LYS A 38 -8.04 11.61 -5.65
CA LYS A 38 -9.36 12.12 -5.29
C LYS A 38 -10.36 10.98 -5.05
N ARG A 39 -10.46 10.02 -5.96
CA ARG A 39 -11.36 8.86 -5.79
C ARG A 39 -10.94 7.95 -4.64
N ILE A 40 -9.65 7.76 -4.44
CA ILE A 40 -9.11 7.02 -3.29
C ILE A 40 -9.50 7.70 -1.99
N GLY A 41 -9.38 9.03 -1.94
CA GLY A 41 -9.84 9.80 -0.79
C GLY A 41 -11.33 9.63 -0.55
N GLU A 42 -12.15 9.71 -1.60
CA GLU A 42 -13.59 9.51 -1.50
C GLU A 42 -13.97 8.09 -1.06
N GLU A 43 -13.32 7.03 -1.57
CA GLU A 43 -13.54 5.64 -1.11
C GLU A 43 -13.16 5.45 0.36
N LEU A 44 -12.09 6.11 0.81
CA LEU A 44 -11.57 5.98 2.17
C LEU A 44 -12.16 6.97 3.18
N GLY A 45 -13.03 7.87 2.73
CA GLY A 45 -13.59 8.95 3.54
C GLY A 45 -12.54 9.96 4.02
N ILE A 46 -11.43 10.11 3.29
CA ILE A 46 -10.34 11.05 3.62
C ILE A 46 -10.11 12.04 2.47
N SER A 47 -9.53 13.20 2.77
CA SER A 47 -9.15 14.15 1.72
C SER A 47 -8.01 13.61 0.85
N HIS A 48 -8.00 13.97 -0.45
CA HIS A 48 -6.90 13.67 -1.37
C HIS A 48 -5.53 14.13 -0.82
N ARG A 49 -5.50 15.24 -0.08
CA ARG A 49 -4.30 15.73 0.62
C ARG A 49 -3.79 14.72 1.67
N THR A 50 -4.71 14.05 2.38
CA THR A 50 -4.37 12.98 3.32
C THR A 50 -3.84 11.74 2.60
N VAL A 51 -4.39 11.41 1.42
CA VAL A 51 -3.88 10.34 0.55
C VAL A 51 -2.43 10.60 0.14
N GLU A 52 -2.07 11.85 -0.15
CA GLU A 52 -0.69 12.23 -0.45
C GLU A 52 0.26 12.04 0.74
N VAL A 53 -0.18 12.42 1.96
CA VAL A 53 0.59 12.19 3.19
C VAL A 53 0.77 10.68 3.43
N HIS A 54 -0.29 9.89 3.29
CA HIS A 54 -0.21 8.43 3.42
C HIS A 54 0.71 7.81 2.37
N ARG A 55 0.68 8.30 1.11
CA ARG A 55 1.65 7.90 0.09
C ARG A 55 3.09 8.21 0.49
N ALA A 56 3.36 9.42 1.00
CA ALA A 56 4.71 9.78 1.43
C ALA A 56 5.22 8.86 2.55
N HIS A 57 4.34 8.50 3.49
CA HIS A 57 4.65 7.54 4.55
C HIS A 57 4.90 6.14 4.01
N VAL A 58 4.02 5.64 3.13
CA VAL A 58 4.17 4.35 2.42
C VAL A 58 5.50 4.30 1.67
N MET A 59 5.82 5.35 0.91
CA MET A 59 7.04 5.44 0.11
C MET A 59 8.28 5.42 0.99
N ARG A 60 8.26 6.15 2.12
CA ARG A 60 9.34 6.12 3.11
C ARG A 60 9.49 4.74 3.77
N LYS A 61 8.38 4.05 4.02
CA LYS A 61 8.35 2.74 4.69
C LYS A 61 8.79 1.60 3.78
N LEU A 62 8.40 1.65 2.50
CA LEU A 62 8.78 0.68 1.47
C LEU A 62 10.14 1.01 0.82
N GLY A 63 10.72 2.18 1.11
CA GLY A 63 11.97 2.64 0.50
C GLY A 63 11.84 2.94 -1.01
N THR A 64 10.63 3.22 -1.50
CA THR A 64 10.38 3.46 -2.92
C THR A 64 10.50 4.94 -3.25
N PRO A 65 11.36 5.36 -4.18
CA PRO A 65 11.58 6.77 -4.50
C PRO A 65 10.46 7.37 -5.37
N THR A 66 9.70 6.54 -6.09
CA THR A 66 8.68 7.01 -7.03
C THR A 66 7.37 6.24 -6.92
N LEU A 67 6.27 6.87 -7.34
CA LEU A 67 4.97 6.21 -7.46
C LEU A 67 5.04 4.98 -8.35
N ALA A 68 5.79 5.06 -9.45
CA ALA A 68 6.00 3.92 -10.34
C ALA A 68 6.71 2.77 -9.62
N ALA A 69 7.75 3.04 -8.83
CA ALA A 69 8.42 2.01 -8.03
C ALA A 69 7.49 1.39 -6.98
N LEU A 70 6.63 2.19 -6.35
CA LEU A 70 5.60 1.72 -5.44
C LEU A 70 4.57 0.82 -6.16
N LEU A 71 4.10 1.24 -7.34
CA LEU A 71 3.19 0.43 -8.14
C LEU A 71 3.86 -0.88 -8.56
N THR A 72 5.11 -0.85 -9.05
CA THR A 72 5.89 -2.04 -9.42
C THR A 72 6.14 -2.98 -8.26
N ALA A 73 6.39 -2.44 -7.06
CA ALA A 73 6.53 -3.22 -5.83
C ALA A 73 5.25 -3.98 -5.44
N VAL A 74 4.09 -3.41 -5.77
CA VAL A 74 2.78 -3.87 -5.31
C VAL A 74 2.03 -4.67 -6.39
N LEU A 75 2.29 -4.41 -7.67
CA LEU A 75 1.78 -5.14 -8.84
C LEU A 75 1.91 -6.68 -8.73
N PRO A 76 3.04 -7.28 -8.30
CA PRO A 76 3.14 -8.74 -8.15
C PRO A 76 2.17 -9.30 -7.10
N GLN A 77 1.57 -8.47 -6.23
CA GLN A 77 0.62 -8.88 -5.20
C GLN A 77 -0.85 -8.82 -5.65
N ARG A 78 -1.13 -8.38 -6.90
CA ARG A 78 -2.48 -8.41 -7.49
C ARG A 78 -3.13 -9.80 -7.41
N ASN A 79 -2.33 -10.86 -7.50
CA ASN A 79 -2.80 -12.24 -7.46
C ASN A 79 -3.25 -12.71 -6.06
N LYS A 80 -2.96 -11.95 -4.99
CA LYS A 80 -3.39 -12.26 -3.61
C LYS A 80 -4.58 -11.43 -3.14
N LEU A 81 -4.90 -10.32 -3.80
CA LEU A 81 -5.98 -9.40 -3.38
C LEU A 81 -7.35 -9.76 -3.99
N SER A 82 -7.39 -10.66 -4.98
CA SER A 82 -8.62 -11.11 -5.64
C SER A 82 -9.25 -12.37 -5.02
N ASP A 83 -8.71 -12.89 -3.93
CA ASP A 83 -9.26 -14.06 -3.22
C ASP A 83 -9.74 -13.64 -1.82
N ARG A 84 -10.84 -12.88 -1.74
CA ARG A 84 -11.73 -12.74 -0.58
C ARG A 84 -13.10 -12.22 -0.97
#